data_AF-E4PTQ9-F1
#
_entry.id   AF-E4PTQ9-F1
#
_cell.length_a   1.000
_cell.length_b   1.000
_cell.length_c   1.000
_cell.angle_alpha   90.00
_cell.angle_beta   90.00
_cell.angle_gamma   90.00
#
_symmetry.space_group_name_H-M   'P 1'
#
loop_
_entity.id
_entity.type
_entity.pdbx_description
1 polymer ?
#
loop_
_entity_poly.entity_id
_entity_poly.type
_entity_poly.pdbx_seq_one_letter_code
_entity_poly.pdbx_strand_id
1 'polypeptide(L)'
;MFETNVKNIRTILLAFNTEIIKTEDLINFNSNLNNDISDIKIEFEKIKNNFNLIRTQINNKYEKLRSNLIQLDSLLTDSVNYISIVLSELEKYYTKLIDIKTLLKTKIVVLRDLETKYDSIKTLLLTSEAIMKKYEDLIDWTHYKEIINNKFLIINFINKNLELEINNFVNDYDSLLILNTQLDNQLDQVEQLHLSIQQVVVINKMAQEIIIYISKHLTDSSNSNVFLEIINKYNEKDYKKAINLGIHLIRKNQL
;
A
#
# COMPACT_ATOMS: atom_id res chain seq x y z
N MET A 1 -2.48 -49.26 -22.99
CA MET A 1 -2.68 -48.92 -21.56
C MET A 1 -1.44 -48.25 -20.96
N PHE A 2 -0.23 -48.83 -21.09
CA PHE A 2 1.03 -48.24 -20.61
C PHE A 2 1.36 -46.85 -21.21
N GLU A 3 1.29 -46.71 -22.54
CA GLU A 3 1.54 -45.41 -23.21
C GLU A 3 0.57 -44.30 -22.76
N THR A 4 -0.69 -44.66 -22.52
CA THR A 4 -1.71 -43.76 -21.98
C THR A 4 -1.32 -43.25 -20.59
N ASN A 5 -0.86 -44.15 -19.71
CA ASN A 5 -0.42 -43.78 -18.36
C ASN A 5 0.82 -42.87 -18.38
N VAL A 6 1.79 -43.14 -19.26
CA VAL A 6 2.97 -42.28 -19.45
C VAL A 6 2.56 -40.88 -19.93
N LYS A 7 1.65 -40.79 -20.89
CA LYS A 7 1.13 -39.51 -21.39
C LYS A 7 0.46 -38.70 -20.27
N ASN A 8 -0.33 -39.36 -19.41
CA ASN A 8 -0.98 -38.72 -18.28
C ASN A 8 0.05 -38.17 -17.28
N ILE A 9 1.07 -38.95 -16.92
CA ILE A 9 2.13 -38.50 -16.00
C ILE A 9 2.90 -37.30 -16.57
N ARG A 10 3.26 -37.35 -17.85
CA ARG A 10 3.92 -36.20 -18.52
C ARG A 10 3.04 -34.95 -18.47
N THR A 11 1.74 -35.11 -18.65
CA THR A 11 0.77 -34.00 -18.55
C THR A 11 0.72 -33.42 -17.13
N ILE A 12 0.71 -34.27 -16.11
CA ILE A 12 0.78 -33.84 -14.70
C ILE A 12 2.09 -33.08 -14.41
N LEU A 13 3.23 -33.60 -14.86
CA LEU A 13 4.52 -32.93 -14.70
C LEU A 13 4.56 -31.58 -15.41
N LEU A 14 4.00 -31.48 -16.63
CA LEU A 14 3.89 -30.22 -17.36
C LEU A 14 3.04 -29.20 -16.59
N ALA A 15 1.86 -29.60 -16.11
CA ALA A 15 0.99 -28.75 -15.30
C ALA A 15 1.70 -28.28 -14.02
N PHE A 16 2.40 -29.19 -13.33
CA PHE A 16 3.17 -28.85 -12.14
C PHE A 16 4.30 -27.87 -12.42
N ASN A 17 5.03 -28.05 -13.53
CA ASN A 17 6.08 -27.13 -13.97
C ASN A 17 5.52 -25.73 -14.26
N THR A 18 4.36 -25.63 -14.90
CA THR A 18 3.66 -24.36 -15.09
C THR A 18 3.33 -23.68 -13.75
N GLU A 19 2.90 -24.46 -12.75
CA GLU A 19 2.61 -23.91 -11.42
C GLU A 19 3.86 -23.48 -10.65
N ILE A 20 5.00 -24.17 -10.82
CA ILE A 20 6.30 -23.69 -10.30
C ILE A 20 6.64 -22.32 -10.88
N ILE A 21 6.57 -22.17 -12.21
CA ILE A 21 6.93 -20.90 -12.89
C ILE A 21 6.05 -19.75 -12.37
N LYS A 22 4.73 -19.95 -12.31
CA LYS A 22 3.80 -18.94 -11.76
C LYS A 22 4.12 -18.57 -10.30
N THR A 23 4.53 -19.54 -9.49
CA THR A 23 4.89 -19.30 -8.08
C THR A 23 6.20 -18.53 -8.00
N GLU A 24 7.18 -18.85 -8.85
CA GLU A 24 8.45 -18.14 -8.95
C GLU A 24 8.25 -16.68 -9.32
N ASP A 25 7.39 -16.40 -10.31
CA ASP A 25 7.01 -15.04 -10.70
C ASP A 25 6.39 -14.27 -9.52
N LEU A 26 5.53 -14.93 -8.72
CA LEU A 26 4.90 -14.34 -7.54
C LEU A 26 5.88 -14.09 -6.38
N ILE A 27 6.88 -14.96 -6.22
CA ILE A 27 7.98 -14.79 -5.24
C ILE A 27 8.87 -13.62 -5.66
N ASN A 28 9.19 -13.51 -6.95
CA ASN A 28 9.97 -12.39 -7.48
C ASN A 28 9.20 -11.08 -7.29
N PHE A 29 7.89 -11.07 -7.56
CA PHE A 29 7.01 -9.94 -7.28
C PHE A 29 7.10 -9.47 -5.83
N ASN A 30 6.94 -10.38 -4.87
CA ASN A 30 6.97 -10.03 -3.45
C ASN A 30 8.36 -9.63 -2.95
N SER A 31 9.42 -10.19 -3.53
CA SER A 31 10.81 -9.78 -3.25
C SER A 31 11.03 -8.31 -3.56
N ASN A 32 10.53 -7.86 -4.72
CA ASN A 32 10.70 -6.50 -5.20
C ASN A 32 9.87 -5.48 -4.40
N LEU A 33 8.80 -5.93 -3.75
CA LEU A 33 8.03 -5.14 -2.78
C LEU A 33 8.74 -4.97 -1.44
N ASN A 34 9.95 -5.53 -1.27
CA ASN A 34 10.67 -5.62 0.01
C ASN A 34 9.88 -6.35 1.11
N ASN A 35 8.99 -7.28 0.74
CA ASN A 35 8.33 -8.16 1.71
C ASN A 35 9.35 -9.16 2.26
N ASP A 36 9.34 -9.41 3.57
CA ASP A 36 10.11 -10.51 4.15
C ASP A 36 9.48 -11.85 3.77
N ILE A 37 10.09 -12.49 2.76
CA ILE A 37 9.67 -13.78 2.22
C ILE A 37 10.84 -14.78 2.21
N SER A 38 11.82 -14.57 3.07
CA SER A 38 13.05 -15.36 3.13
C SER A 38 12.76 -16.86 3.33
N ASP A 39 11.93 -17.20 4.31
CA ASP A 39 11.50 -18.58 4.57
C ASP A 39 10.71 -19.19 3.41
N ILE A 40 9.84 -18.39 2.78
CA ILE A 40 9.05 -18.81 1.60
C ILE A 40 9.98 -19.17 0.44
N LYS A 41 11.02 -18.37 0.18
CA LYS A 41 12.02 -18.66 -0.86
C LYS A 41 12.73 -19.99 -0.61
N ILE A 42 13.15 -20.23 0.63
CA ILE A 42 13.85 -21.46 1.00
C ILE A 42 12.94 -22.68 0.78
N GLU A 43 11.67 -22.61 1.19
CA GLU A 43 10.74 -23.71 0.99
C GLU A 43 10.42 -23.93 -0.50
N PHE A 44 10.20 -22.86 -1.26
CA PHE A 44 9.97 -22.93 -2.70
C PHE A 44 11.15 -23.59 -3.44
N GLU A 45 12.39 -23.17 -3.15
CA GLU A 45 13.58 -23.75 -3.78
C GLU A 45 13.73 -25.24 -3.47
N LYS A 46 13.38 -25.70 -2.27
CA LYS A 46 13.33 -27.14 -1.95
C LYS A 46 12.34 -27.88 -2.85
N ILE A 47 11.13 -27.34 -3.03
CA ILE A 47 10.10 -27.93 -3.89
C ILE A 47 10.58 -27.98 -5.34
N LYS A 48 11.09 -26.86 -5.87
CA LYS A 48 11.58 -26.73 -7.25
C LYS A 48 12.70 -27.72 -7.55
N ASN A 49 13.68 -27.83 -6.66
CA ASN A 49 14.80 -28.77 -6.81
C ASN A 49 14.34 -30.23 -6.77
N ASN A 50 13.45 -30.59 -5.83
CA ASN A 50 12.90 -31.95 -5.75
C ASN A 50 12.07 -32.31 -6.99
N PHE A 51 11.25 -31.38 -7.50
CA PHE A 51 10.51 -31.58 -8.73
C PHE A 51 11.43 -31.81 -9.94
N ASN A 52 12.52 -31.05 -10.07
CA ASN A 52 13.50 -31.23 -11.13
C ASN A 52 14.16 -32.62 -11.09
N LEU A 53 14.43 -33.14 -9.88
CA LEU A 53 14.92 -34.51 -9.67
C LEU A 53 13.88 -35.55 -10.13
N ILE A 54 12.62 -35.43 -9.71
CA ILE A 54 11.52 -36.31 -10.12
C ILE A 54 11.38 -36.34 -11.65
N ARG A 55 11.36 -35.16 -12.28
CA ARG A 55 11.24 -35.02 -13.74
C ARG A 55 12.37 -35.74 -14.47
N THR A 56 13.60 -35.59 -13.98
CA THR A 56 14.78 -36.26 -14.56
C THR A 56 14.70 -37.78 -14.40
N GLN A 57 14.32 -38.26 -13.22
CA GLN A 57 14.22 -39.69 -12.92
C GLN A 57 13.12 -40.38 -13.74
N ILE A 58 11.97 -39.74 -13.93
CA ILE A 58 10.87 -40.27 -14.76
C ILE A 58 11.29 -40.41 -16.22
N ASN A 59 12.00 -39.42 -16.76
CA ASN A 59 12.53 -39.49 -18.12
C ASN A 59 13.51 -40.67 -18.26
N ASN A 60 14.41 -40.84 -17.30
CA ASN A 60 15.38 -41.95 -17.30
C ASN A 60 14.72 -43.34 -17.18
N LYS A 61 13.69 -43.47 -16.33
CA LYS A 61 12.93 -44.72 -16.18
C LYS A 61 12.13 -45.06 -17.44
N TYR A 62 11.55 -44.06 -18.09
CA TYR A 62 10.83 -44.25 -19.35
C TYR A 62 11.75 -44.79 -20.45
N GLU A 63 12.94 -44.21 -20.63
CA GLU A 63 13.90 -44.68 -21.64
C GLU A 63 14.35 -46.14 -21.37
N LYS A 64 14.55 -46.52 -20.10
CA LYS A 64 14.89 -47.90 -19.72
C LYS A 64 13.78 -48.91 -20.01
N LEU A 65 12.52 -48.55 -19.78
CA LEU A 65 11.37 -49.42 -20.07
C LEU A 65 11.19 -49.61 -21.58
N ARG A 66 11.47 -48.57 -22.36
CA ARG A 66 11.42 -48.62 -23.82
C ARG A 66 12.49 -49.57 -24.41
N SER A 67 13.64 -49.70 -23.76
CA SER A 67 14.78 -50.49 -24.28
C SER A 67 14.79 -51.96 -23.86
N ASN A 68 14.03 -52.38 -22.83
CA ASN A 68 14.09 -53.73 -22.25
C ASN A 68 12.72 -54.45 -22.26
N LEU A 69 12.38 -55.09 -23.39
CA LEU A 69 11.11 -55.81 -23.59
C LEU A 69 11.03 -57.17 -22.85
N ILE A 70 12.15 -57.78 -22.46
CA ILE A 70 12.21 -59.17 -21.99
C ILE A 70 11.92 -59.33 -20.48
N GLN A 71 12.03 -58.25 -19.68
CA GLN A 71 11.76 -58.24 -18.23
C GLN A 71 10.53 -57.41 -17.85
N LEU A 72 9.58 -57.31 -18.78
CA LEU A 72 8.53 -56.29 -18.75
C LEU A 72 7.68 -56.33 -17.46
N ASP A 73 7.30 -57.52 -16.96
CA ASP A 73 6.33 -57.64 -15.87
C ASP A 73 6.87 -57.20 -14.50
N SER A 74 8.11 -57.54 -14.15
CA SER A 74 8.73 -57.06 -12.90
C SER A 74 9.03 -55.56 -12.99
N LEU A 75 9.56 -55.12 -14.15
CA LEU A 75 9.82 -53.70 -14.42
C LEU A 75 8.53 -52.87 -14.40
N LEU A 76 7.39 -53.42 -14.82
CA LEU A 76 6.08 -52.76 -14.77
C LEU A 76 5.59 -52.57 -13.32
N THR A 77 5.71 -53.60 -12.48
CA THR A 77 5.28 -53.52 -11.07
C THR A 77 6.10 -52.48 -10.29
N ASP A 78 7.41 -52.50 -10.44
CA ASP A 78 8.32 -51.51 -9.84
C ASP A 78 8.05 -50.09 -10.36
N SER A 79 7.67 -49.98 -11.64
CA SER A 79 7.31 -48.70 -12.25
C SER A 79 5.99 -48.16 -11.74
N VAL A 80 4.98 -49.00 -11.55
CA VAL A 80 3.68 -48.58 -10.98
C VAL A 80 3.85 -48.11 -9.54
N ASN A 81 4.58 -48.87 -8.71
CA ASN A 81 4.87 -48.46 -7.33
C ASN A 81 5.62 -47.13 -7.26
N TYR A 82 6.63 -46.95 -8.12
CA TYR A 82 7.37 -45.70 -8.20
C TYR A 82 6.49 -44.53 -8.65
N ILE A 83 5.64 -44.72 -9.66
CA ILE A 83 4.70 -43.70 -10.13
C ILE A 83 3.74 -43.30 -9.01
N SER A 84 3.23 -44.26 -8.23
CA SER A 84 2.37 -43.98 -7.09
C SER A 84 3.06 -43.11 -6.04
N ILE A 85 4.33 -43.39 -5.74
CA ILE A 85 5.14 -42.58 -4.81
C ILE A 85 5.33 -41.17 -5.36
N VAL A 86 5.72 -41.04 -6.63
CA VAL A 86 5.88 -39.75 -7.32
C VAL A 86 4.59 -38.94 -7.26
N LEU A 87 3.43 -39.54 -7.55
CA LEU A 87 2.17 -38.83 -7.55
C LEU A 87 1.81 -38.32 -6.15
N SER A 88 2.06 -39.12 -5.10
CA SER A 88 1.87 -38.68 -3.71
C SER A 88 2.83 -37.56 -3.31
N GLU A 89 4.08 -37.59 -3.78
CA GLU A 89 5.04 -36.50 -3.55
C GLU A 89 4.63 -35.22 -4.27
N LEU A 90 4.20 -35.31 -5.54
CA LEU A 90 3.70 -34.18 -6.31
C LEU A 90 2.45 -33.58 -5.66
N GLU A 91 1.54 -34.41 -5.14
CA GLU A 91 0.37 -33.93 -4.38
C GLU A 91 0.79 -33.14 -3.14
N LYS A 92 1.73 -33.66 -2.34
CA LYS A 92 2.28 -32.95 -1.17
C LYS A 92 2.91 -31.62 -1.57
N TYR A 93 3.72 -31.61 -2.63
CA TYR A 93 4.35 -30.38 -3.11
C TYR A 93 3.33 -29.40 -3.68
N TYR A 94 2.27 -29.88 -4.31
CA TYR A 94 1.19 -29.03 -4.82
C TYR A 94 0.48 -28.31 -3.67
N THR A 95 0.12 -29.02 -2.60
CA THR A 95 -0.47 -28.41 -1.40
C THR A 95 0.45 -27.33 -0.82
N LYS A 96 1.76 -27.61 -0.72
CA LYS A 96 2.72 -26.60 -0.25
C LYS A 96 2.83 -25.38 -1.17
N LEU A 97 2.76 -25.57 -2.49
CA LEU A 97 2.74 -24.45 -3.43
C LEU A 97 1.48 -23.61 -3.26
N ILE A 98 0.33 -24.21 -2.95
CA ILE A 98 -0.88 -23.46 -2.60
C ILE A 98 -0.62 -22.63 -1.34
N ASP A 99 -0.11 -23.25 -0.27
CA ASP A 99 0.18 -22.56 0.99
C ASP A 99 1.13 -21.36 0.77
N ILE A 100 2.23 -21.57 0.05
CA ILE A 100 3.16 -20.50 -0.35
C ILE A 100 2.43 -19.35 -1.06
N LYS A 101 1.58 -19.64 -2.04
CA LYS A 101 0.86 -18.61 -2.80
C LYS A 101 -0.11 -17.82 -1.93
N THR A 102 -0.71 -18.42 -0.92
CA THR A 102 -1.62 -17.70 0.00
C THR A 102 -0.90 -16.66 0.86
N LEU A 103 0.39 -16.84 1.10
CA LEU A 103 1.23 -15.92 1.89
C LEU A 103 1.80 -14.76 1.07
N LEU A 104 1.73 -14.85 -0.26
CA LEU A 104 2.31 -13.88 -1.18
C LEU A 104 1.24 -12.88 -1.63
N LYS A 105 1.59 -11.57 -1.65
CA LYS A 105 0.71 -10.56 -2.24
C LYS A 105 0.59 -10.80 -3.74
N THR A 106 -0.61 -10.61 -4.28
CA THR A 106 -0.87 -10.60 -5.72
C THR A 106 -0.91 -9.17 -6.25
N LYS A 107 -0.74 -8.99 -7.57
CA LYS A 107 -0.88 -7.67 -8.23
C LYS A 107 -2.21 -6.99 -7.86
N ILE A 108 -3.30 -7.76 -7.86
CA ILE A 108 -4.65 -7.26 -7.50
C ILE A 108 -4.68 -6.71 -6.08
N VAL A 109 -4.08 -7.42 -5.12
CA VAL A 109 -4.03 -6.97 -3.72
C VAL A 109 -3.22 -5.68 -3.62
N VAL A 110 -2.08 -5.59 -4.30
CA VAL A 110 -1.24 -4.38 -4.30
C VAL A 110 -1.96 -3.20 -4.95
N LEU A 111 -2.61 -3.38 -6.09
CA LEU A 111 -3.41 -2.34 -6.73
C LEU A 111 -4.51 -1.80 -5.81
N ARG A 112 -5.23 -2.69 -5.11
CA ARG A 112 -6.25 -2.30 -4.14
C ARG A 112 -5.66 -1.50 -2.95
N ASP A 113 -4.48 -1.91 -2.47
CA ASP A 113 -3.77 -1.17 -1.41
C ASP A 113 -3.40 0.25 -1.88
N LEU A 114 -2.98 0.40 -3.15
CA LEU A 114 -2.67 1.71 -3.77
C LEU A 114 -3.91 2.57 -3.97
N GLU A 115 -5.01 2.00 -4.46
CA GLU A 115 -6.31 2.68 -4.59
C GLU A 115 -6.80 3.19 -3.23
N THR A 116 -6.73 2.36 -2.20
CA THR A 116 -7.11 2.75 -0.83
C THR A 116 -6.27 3.93 -0.32
N LYS A 117 -4.97 3.94 -0.64
CA LYS A 117 -4.08 5.04 -0.30
C LYS A 117 -4.42 6.32 -1.07
N TYR A 118 -4.69 6.23 -2.37
CA TYR A 118 -5.18 7.35 -3.18
C TYR A 118 -6.48 7.94 -2.60
N ASP A 119 -7.46 7.11 -2.26
CA ASP A 119 -8.74 7.55 -1.71
C ASP A 119 -8.59 8.23 -0.34
N SER A 120 -7.66 7.75 0.48
CA SER A 120 -7.31 8.37 1.77
C SER A 120 -6.77 9.78 1.56
N ILE A 121 -5.83 9.96 0.63
CA ILE A 121 -5.26 11.28 0.30
C ILE A 121 -6.34 12.23 -0.23
N LYS A 122 -7.18 11.74 -1.15
CA LYS A 122 -8.29 12.50 -1.73
C LYS A 122 -9.29 12.95 -0.66
N THR A 123 -9.66 12.05 0.24
CA THR A 123 -10.57 12.35 1.35
C THR A 123 -10.00 13.44 2.26
N LEU A 124 -8.70 13.37 2.55
CA LEU A 124 -8.02 14.34 3.40
C LEU A 124 -7.95 15.73 2.75
N LEU A 125 -7.71 15.81 1.43
CA LEU A 125 -7.78 17.06 0.68
C LEU A 125 -9.19 17.65 0.70
N LEU A 126 -10.23 16.86 0.40
CA LEU A 126 -11.63 17.31 0.42
C LEU A 126 -12.06 17.78 1.83
N THR A 127 -11.61 17.08 2.86
CA THR A 127 -11.86 17.48 4.26
C THR A 127 -11.20 18.81 4.58
N SER A 128 -9.97 19.02 4.09
CA SER A 128 -9.24 20.28 4.23
C SER A 128 -9.98 21.44 3.55
N GLU A 129 -10.48 21.23 2.32
CA GLU A 129 -11.31 22.22 1.62
C GLU A 129 -12.60 22.54 2.38
N ALA A 130 -13.27 21.52 2.92
CA ALA A 130 -14.48 21.71 3.70
C ALA A 130 -14.22 22.55 4.98
N ILE A 131 -13.08 22.32 5.65
CA ILE A 131 -12.65 23.15 6.77
C ILE A 131 -12.41 24.59 6.31
N MET A 132 -11.64 24.80 5.24
CA MET A 132 -11.35 26.14 4.73
C MET A 132 -12.62 26.90 4.36
N LYS A 133 -13.55 26.24 3.66
CA LYS A 133 -14.85 26.82 3.29
C LYS A 133 -15.66 27.25 4.52
N LYS A 134 -15.66 26.45 5.58
CA LYS A 134 -16.36 26.80 6.84
C LYS A 134 -15.85 28.09 7.50
N TYR A 135 -14.58 28.47 7.28
CA TYR A 135 -13.97 29.65 7.87
C TYR A 135 -13.53 30.68 6.81
N GLU A 136 -14.15 30.68 5.63
CA GLU A 136 -13.69 31.51 4.50
C GLU A 136 -13.87 33.01 4.73
N ASP A 137 -14.90 33.41 5.46
CA ASP A 137 -15.14 34.82 5.82
C ASP A 137 -14.13 35.32 6.86
N LEU A 138 -13.61 34.41 7.68
CA LEU A 138 -12.74 34.76 8.80
C LEU A 138 -11.27 34.77 8.36
N ILE A 139 -10.81 33.71 7.71
CA ILE A 139 -9.38 33.47 7.47
C ILE A 139 -9.06 33.64 5.98
N ASP A 140 -7.90 34.25 5.66
CA ASP A 140 -7.39 34.23 4.28
C ASP A 140 -6.75 32.87 3.96
N TRP A 141 -7.36 32.18 3.00
CA TRP A 141 -6.96 30.83 2.59
C TRP A 141 -6.23 30.80 1.25
N THR A 142 -5.91 31.94 0.64
CA THR A 142 -5.40 32.04 -0.74
C THR A 142 -4.20 31.11 -0.98
N HIS A 143 -3.22 31.15 -0.09
CA HIS A 143 -2.04 30.28 -0.17
C HIS A 143 -2.38 28.78 -0.09
N TYR A 144 -3.26 28.39 0.84
CA TYR A 144 -3.65 26.99 1.03
C TYR A 144 -4.50 26.46 -0.13
N LYS A 145 -5.34 27.31 -0.75
CA LYS A 145 -6.13 26.94 -1.94
C LYS A 145 -5.24 26.57 -3.11
N GLU A 146 -4.18 27.33 -3.35
CA GLU A 146 -3.20 27.02 -4.40
C GLU A 146 -2.50 25.68 -4.15
N ILE A 147 -2.05 25.44 -2.92
CA ILE A 147 -1.40 24.18 -2.55
C ILE A 147 -2.36 23.00 -2.74
N ILE A 148 -3.61 23.08 -2.26
CA ILE A 148 -4.60 22.01 -2.42
C ILE A 148 -4.87 21.71 -3.91
N ASN A 149 -5.03 22.73 -4.74
CA ASN A 149 -5.24 22.55 -6.18
C ASN A 149 -4.07 21.81 -6.83
N ASN A 150 -2.84 22.19 -6.49
CA ASN A 150 -1.64 21.50 -6.95
C ASN A 150 -1.61 20.04 -6.48
N LYS A 151 -2.03 19.76 -5.24
CA LYS A 151 -2.16 18.39 -4.74
C LYS A 151 -3.18 17.57 -5.52
N PHE A 152 -4.36 18.11 -5.81
CA PHE A 152 -5.35 17.43 -6.65
C PHE A 152 -4.80 17.12 -8.05
N LEU A 153 -4.08 18.04 -8.69
CA LEU A 153 -3.47 17.79 -9.99
C LEU A 153 -2.49 16.61 -9.96
N ILE A 154 -1.63 16.57 -8.94
CA ILE A 154 -0.65 15.48 -8.76
C ILE A 154 -1.35 14.14 -8.52
N ILE A 155 -2.30 14.07 -7.57
CA ILE A 155 -2.96 12.79 -7.27
C ILE A 155 -3.85 12.32 -8.41
N ASN A 156 -4.44 13.23 -9.20
CA ASN A 156 -5.20 12.85 -10.40
C ASN A 156 -4.29 12.30 -11.50
N PHE A 157 -3.07 12.80 -11.63
CA PHE A 157 -2.07 12.21 -12.52
C PHE A 157 -1.67 10.81 -12.07
N ILE A 158 -1.43 10.61 -10.76
CA ILE A 158 -1.13 9.28 -10.19
C ILE A 158 -2.30 8.32 -10.43
N ASN A 159 -3.55 8.76 -10.24
CA ASN A 159 -4.75 7.94 -10.49
C ASN A 159 -4.82 7.46 -11.94
N LYS A 160 -4.53 8.32 -12.92
CA LYS A 160 -4.48 7.89 -14.33
C LYS A 160 -3.45 6.79 -14.56
N ASN A 161 -2.29 6.86 -13.90
CA ASN A 161 -1.27 5.81 -14.01
C ASN A 161 -1.69 4.52 -13.30
N LEU A 162 -2.40 4.60 -12.17
CA LEU A 162 -3.02 3.43 -11.53
C LEU A 162 -4.04 2.75 -12.45
N GLU A 163 -4.92 3.53 -13.10
CA GLU A 163 -5.89 3.03 -14.07
C GLU A 163 -5.21 2.32 -15.25
N LEU A 164 -4.06 2.84 -15.73
CA LEU A 164 -3.27 2.18 -16.76
C LEU A 164 -2.71 0.84 -16.28
N GLU A 165 -2.18 0.78 -15.06
CA GLU A 165 -1.62 -0.45 -14.48
C GLU A 165 -2.65 -1.54 -14.21
N ILE A 166 -3.88 -1.16 -13.84
CA ILE A 166 -5.03 -2.07 -13.69
C ILE A 166 -5.36 -2.75 -15.02
N ASN A 167 -5.31 -1.98 -16.12
CA ASN A 167 -5.63 -2.47 -17.46
C ASN A 167 -4.45 -3.21 -18.13
N ASN A 168 -3.27 -3.20 -17.52
CA ASN A 168 -2.08 -3.85 -18.03
C ASN A 168 -1.99 -5.31 -17.53
N PHE A 169 -1.92 -6.26 -18.46
CA PHE A 169 -1.72 -7.68 -18.15
C PHE A 169 -0.25 -8.04 -17.90
N VAL A 170 0.68 -7.13 -18.19
CA VAL A 170 2.10 -7.31 -17.87
C VAL A 170 2.28 -7.10 -16.37
N ASN A 171 3.04 -8.00 -15.75
CA ASN A 171 3.55 -7.83 -14.41
C ASN A 171 4.76 -6.89 -14.46
N ASP A 172 4.53 -5.60 -14.75
CA ASP A 172 5.56 -4.58 -14.68
C ASP A 172 5.68 -4.09 -13.23
N TYR A 173 6.83 -4.40 -12.63
CA TYR A 173 7.07 -4.32 -11.20
C TYR A 173 7.54 -2.94 -10.76
N ASP A 174 8.33 -2.28 -11.60
CA ASP A 174 8.96 -1.00 -11.26
C ASP A 174 7.91 0.11 -11.23
N SER A 175 6.95 0.05 -12.15
CA SER A 175 5.84 0.98 -12.25
C SER A 175 4.97 1.00 -10.98
N LEU A 176 4.61 -0.16 -10.42
CA LEU A 176 3.83 -0.23 -9.18
C LEU A 176 4.60 0.28 -7.95
N LEU A 177 5.91 0.01 -7.87
CA LEU A 177 6.76 0.52 -6.79
C LEU A 177 6.91 2.03 -6.84
N ILE A 178 7.08 2.59 -8.05
CA ILE A 178 7.10 4.03 -8.28
C ILE A 178 5.78 4.67 -7.83
N LEU A 179 4.64 4.09 -8.21
CA LEU A 179 3.32 4.59 -7.80
C LEU A 179 3.14 4.54 -6.29
N ASN A 180 3.56 3.45 -5.64
CA ASN A 180 3.50 3.37 -4.18
C ASN A 180 4.31 4.49 -3.51
N THR A 181 5.56 4.69 -3.97
CA THR A 181 6.45 5.72 -3.43
C THR A 181 5.90 7.12 -3.67
N GLN A 182 5.28 7.37 -4.83
CA GLN A 182 4.63 8.64 -5.13
C GLN A 182 3.44 8.90 -4.20
N LEU A 183 2.60 7.88 -3.96
CA LEU A 183 1.46 7.99 -3.05
C LEU A 183 1.91 8.17 -1.59
N ASP A 184 2.94 7.46 -1.14
CA ASP A 184 3.52 7.65 0.20
C ASP A 184 3.99 9.09 0.40
N ASN A 185 4.76 9.62 -0.54
CA ASN A 185 5.20 11.01 -0.50
C ASN A 185 4.03 12.01 -0.52
N GLN A 186 2.95 11.71 -1.28
CA GLN A 186 1.78 12.59 -1.28
C GLN A 186 0.98 12.51 0.01
N LEU A 187 0.84 11.32 0.61
CA LEU A 187 0.13 11.13 1.87
C LEU A 187 0.75 11.98 2.98
N ASP A 188 2.06 11.84 3.18
CA ASP A 188 2.79 12.61 4.20
C ASP A 188 2.61 14.13 3.99
N GLN A 189 2.74 14.60 2.75
CA GLN A 189 2.62 16.02 2.42
C GLN A 189 1.19 16.55 2.63
N VAL A 190 0.17 15.75 2.32
CA VAL A 190 -1.23 16.13 2.51
C VAL A 190 -1.63 16.08 3.98
N GLU A 191 -1.10 15.14 4.76
CA GLU A 191 -1.26 15.12 6.23
C GLU A 191 -0.72 16.38 6.89
N GLN A 192 0.50 16.79 6.53
CA GLN A 192 1.08 18.03 7.06
C GLN A 192 0.29 19.27 6.63
N LEU A 193 -0.20 19.30 5.38
CA LEU A 193 -1.06 20.37 4.90
C LEU A 193 -2.38 20.44 5.69
N HIS A 194 -3.03 19.31 5.91
CA HIS A 194 -4.27 19.22 6.67
C HIS A 194 -4.08 19.72 8.11
N LEU A 195 -3.01 19.27 8.78
CA LEU A 195 -2.66 19.72 10.12
C LEU A 195 -2.41 21.23 10.17
N SER A 196 -1.70 21.77 9.18
CA SER A 196 -1.44 23.22 9.08
C SER A 196 -2.74 24.02 8.97
N ILE A 197 -3.69 23.56 8.15
CA ILE A 197 -5.02 24.17 8.02
C ILE A 197 -5.78 24.13 9.34
N GLN A 198 -5.79 22.99 10.04
CA GLN A 198 -6.40 22.86 11.36
C GLN A 198 -5.78 23.83 12.38
N GLN A 199 -4.45 23.97 12.37
CA GLN A 199 -3.75 24.88 13.28
C GLN A 199 -4.15 26.34 13.07
N VAL A 200 -4.32 26.78 11.82
CA VAL A 200 -4.79 28.15 11.54
C VAL A 200 -6.19 28.38 12.14
N VAL A 201 -7.10 27.40 12.02
CA VAL A 201 -8.43 27.45 12.64
C VAL A 201 -8.33 27.52 14.17
N VAL A 202 -7.48 26.71 14.78
CA VAL A 202 -7.29 26.72 16.24
C VAL A 202 -6.77 28.08 16.72
N ILE A 203 -5.80 28.66 16.02
CA ILE A 203 -5.26 29.99 16.35
C ILE A 203 -6.36 31.06 16.24
N ASN A 204 -7.19 31.03 15.20
CA ASN A 204 -8.33 31.96 15.09
C ASN A 204 -9.28 31.85 16.29
N LYS A 205 -9.67 30.63 16.68
CA LYS A 205 -10.54 30.39 17.83
C LYS A 205 -9.92 30.86 19.14
N MET A 206 -8.63 30.60 19.35
CA MET A 206 -7.91 31.09 20.53
C MET A 206 -7.95 32.63 20.63
N ALA A 207 -7.76 33.32 19.50
CA ALA A 207 -7.86 34.78 19.47
C ALA A 207 -9.27 35.27 19.83
N GLN A 208 -10.32 34.60 19.33
CA GLN A 208 -11.72 34.90 19.69
C GLN A 208 -11.96 34.75 21.20
N GLU A 209 -11.56 33.62 21.78
CA GLU A 209 -11.75 33.36 23.22
C GLU A 209 -11.01 34.36 24.11
N ILE A 210 -9.80 34.77 23.71
CA ILE A 210 -9.06 35.82 24.42
C ILE A 210 -9.81 37.16 24.38
N ILE A 211 -10.35 37.55 23.23
CA ILE A 211 -11.13 38.79 23.09
C ILE A 211 -12.38 38.73 23.97
N ILE A 212 -13.10 37.60 23.95
CA ILE A 212 -14.30 37.38 24.76
C ILE A 212 -13.96 37.49 26.26
N TYR A 213 -12.86 36.88 26.69
CA TYR A 213 -12.41 36.93 28.08
C TYR A 213 -12.10 38.37 28.52
N ILE A 214 -11.27 39.09 27.74
CA ILE A 214 -10.91 40.48 28.05
C ILE A 214 -12.15 41.36 28.11
N SER A 215 -13.06 41.21 27.14
CA SER A 215 -14.31 41.99 27.08
C SER A 215 -15.23 41.75 28.28
N LYS A 216 -15.20 40.56 28.90
CA LYS A 216 -16.06 40.23 30.03
C LYS A 216 -15.48 40.64 31.38
N HIS A 217 -14.14 40.73 31.47
CA HIS A 217 -13.47 40.78 32.76
C HIS A 217 -12.49 41.94 32.94
N LEU A 218 -12.05 42.61 31.88
CA LEU A 218 -10.90 43.53 31.92
C LEU A 218 -11.15 44.89 31.24
N THR A 219 -12.36 45.14 30.73
CA THR A 219 -12.73 46.41 30.06
C THR A 219 -13.12 47.50 31.06
N ASP A 220 -12.16 47.97 31.85
CA ASP A 220 -12.24 49.27 32.51
C ASP A 220 -11.61 50.37 31.63
N SER A 221 -11.96 51.64 31.87
CA SER A 221 -11.56 52.79 31.04
C SER A 221 -10.04 52.91 30.82
N SER A 222 -9.22 52.41 31.76
CA SER A 222 -7.76 52.43 31.73
C SER A 222 -7.12 51.47 30.71
N ASN A 223 -7.84 50.43 30.26
CA ASN A 223 -7.33 49.41 29.33
C ASN A 223 -7.91 49.54 27.90
N SER A 224 -8.78 50.52 27.66
CA SER A 224 -9.56 50.66 26.41
C SER A 224 -8.69 50.73 25.14
N ASN A 225 -7.58 51.48 25.16
CA ASN A 225 -6.70 51.62 24.00
C ASN A 225 -5.99 50.31 23.62
N VAL A 226 -5.56 49.52 24.61
CA VAL A 226 -4.89 48.22 24.37
C VAL A 226 -5.89 47.19 23.86
N PHE A 227 -7.11 47.21 24.39
CA PHE A 227 -8.18 46.34 23.90
C PHE A 227 -8.58 46.65 22.46
N LEU A 228 -8.67 47.93 22.10
CA LEU A 228 -8.88 48.35 20.71
C LEU A 228 -7.77 47.86 19.77
N GLU A 229 -6.51 47.91 20.22
CA GLU A 229 -5.39 47.37 19.43
C GLU A 229 -5.53 45.86 19.19
N ILE A 230 -5.96 45.08 20.20
CA ILE A 230 -6.20 43.65 20.07
C ILE A 230 -7.30 43.36 19.04
N ILE A 231 -8.42 44.10 19.12
CA ILE A 231 -9.53 43.98 18.14
C ILE A 231 -9.05 44.34 16.73
N ASN A 232 -8.27 45.41 16.59
CA ASN A 232 -7.72 45.80 15.30
C ASN A 232 -6.83 44.70 14.71
N LYS A 233 -5.95 44.08 15.50
CA LYS A 233 -5.12 42.95 15.04
C LYS A 233 -5.94 41.71 14.68
N TYR A 234 -7.02 41.46 15.39
CA TYR A 234 -7.94 40.39 15.03
C TYR A 234 -8.66 40.68 13.69
N ASN A 235 -9.13 41.90 13.47
CA ASN A 235 -9.78 42.33 12.23
C ASN A 235 -8.82 42.37 11.03
N GLU A 236 -7.54 42.69 11.27
CA GLU A 236 -6.45 42.56 10.30
C GLU A 236 -6.07 41.08 10.02
N LYS A 237 -6.72 40.11 10.69
CA LYS A 237 -6.44 38.68 10.62
C LYS A 237 -5.05 38.26 11.15
N ASP A 238 -4.38 39.13 11.90
CA ASP A 238 -3.13 38.82 12.63
C ASP A 238 -3.46 38.20 14.00
N TYR A 239 -4.03 36.99 13.97
CA TYR A 239 -4.51 36.30 15.17
C TYR A 239 -3.40 36.01 16.18
N LYS A 240 -2.18 35.70 15.73
CA LYS A 240 -1.04 35.45 16.62
C LYS A 240 -0.69 36.70 17.42
N LYS A 241 -0.66 37.87 16.77
CA LYS A 241 -0.40 39.14 17.46
C LYS A 241 -1.54 39.52 18.40
N ALA A 242 -2.79 39.30 17.99
CA ALA A 242 -3.95 39.51 18.86
C ALA A 242 -3.88 38.64 20.13
N ILE A 243 -3.53 37.35 19.99
CA ILE A 243 -3.31 36.43 21.13
C ILE A 243 -2.21 36.96 22.06
N ASN A 244 -1.05 37.31 21.51
CA ASN A 244 0.09 37.76 22.32
C ASN A 244 -0.21 39.04 23.11
N LEU A 245 -0.83 40.03 22.46
CA LEU A 245 -1.28 41.26 23.11
C LEU A 245 -2.32 40.98 24.19
N GLY A 246 -3.28 40.09 23.91
CA GLY A 246 -4.31 39.71 24.88
C GLY A 246 -3.77 38.97 26.10
N ILE A 247 -2.86 38.00 25.91
CA ILE A 247 -2.17 37.32 27.02
C ILE A 247 -1.40 38.32 27.88
N HIS A 248 -0.71 39.28 27.25
CA HIS A 248 0.03 40.32 27.98
C HIS A 248 -0.90 41.18 28.84
N LEU A 249 -2.04 41.61 28.29
CA LEU A 249 -3.04 42.38 29.02
C LEU A 249 -3.62 41.59 30.20
N ILE A 250 -3.96 40.31 30.00
CA ILE A 250 -4.49 39.44 31.06
C ILE A 250 -3.47 39.32 32.20
N ARG A 251 -2.20 39.04 31.90
CA ARG A 251 -1.14 38.92 32.91
C ARG A 251 -0.93 40.19 33.71
N LYS A 252 -1.00 41.37 33.06
CA LYS A 252 -0.84 42.67 33.72
C LYS A 252 -1.93 42.96 34.75
N ASN A 253 -3.13 42.39 34.59
CA ASN A 253 -4.27 42.62 35.48
C ASN A 253 -4.52 41.45 36.47
N GLN A 254 -3.66 40.42 36.46
CA GLN A 254 -3.69 39.29 37.41
C GLN A 254 -2.63 39.43 38.53
N LEU A 255 -1.82 40.49 38.50
CA LEU A 255 -0.87 40.91 39.53
C LEU A 255 -1.40 42.19 40.22
#